data_AF-A0A949EF14-F1
#
_entry.id   AF-A0A949EF14-F1
#
_cell.length_a   1.000
_cell.length_b   1.000
_cell.length_c   1.000
_cell.angle_alpha   90.00
_cell.angle_beta   90.00
_cell.angle_gamma   90.00
#
_symmetry.space_group_name_H-M   'P 1'
#
loop_
_entity.id
_entity.type
_entity.pdbx_description
1 polymer ?
#
loop_
_entity_poly.entity_id
_entity_poly.type
_entity_poly.pdbx_seq_one_letter_code
_entity_poly.pdbx_strand_id
1 'polypeptide(L)'
;MKKRMVKLMVGLVLIGISIVYLNAVIVFNDPYSPFPAQTSIQVGDMITDSASELLQSASEAFLFLNEVEIAGKNGLNVGSALQRVDMAAARVEQALNLFKNIIAVGSEAGYEKNRIGKLMDFSYGQFARDNGLSEETMNEVSAYLAKGNVLGFYRRHARNLQKLLNTLQLIKTDLLAGKLSENQVLWSLLQQYNSTMMFGNYASLVFYKI
;
A
#
# COMPACT_ATOMS: atom_id res chain seq x y z
N MET A 1 23.63 23.16 1.53
CA MET A 1 22.17 23.27 1.25
C MET A 1 21.50 21.95 0.84
N LYS A 2 22.04 21.16 -0.12
CA LYS A 2 21.44 19.88 -0.57
C LYS A 2 21.09 18.88 0.56
N LYS A 3 21.98 18.66 1.55
CA LYS A 3 21.74 17.74 2.68
C LYS A 3 20.60 18.17 3.62
N ARG A 4 20.27 19.46 3.66
CA ARG A 4 19.18 19.99 4.50
C ARG A 4 17.81 19.76 3.86
N MET A 5 17.73 19.85 2.52
CA MET A 5 16.52 19.52 1.75
C MET A 5 16.18 18.03 1.80
N VAL A 6 17.18 17.14 1.70
CA VAL A 6 16.96 15.69 1.79
C VAL A 6 16.41 15.30 3.16
N LYS A 7 16.95 15.85 4.26
CA LYS A 7 16.41 15.60 5.61
C LYS A 7 14.99 16.14 5.81
N LEU A 8 14.67 17.28 5.18
CA LEU A 8 13.33 17.86 5.20
C LEU A 8 12.33 17.00 4.40
N MET A 9 12.74 16.46 3.25
CA MET A 9 11.91 15.55 2.47
C MET A 9 11.74 14.18 3.14
N VAL A 10 12.80 13.60 3.71
CA VAL A 10 12.70 12.35 4.49
C VAL A 10 11.82 12.56 5.72
N GLY A 11 11.93 13.72 6.38
CA GLY A 11 11.03 14.11 7.47
C GLY A 11 9.56 14.21 7.04
N LEU A 12 9.28 14.78 5.85
CA LEU A 12 7.92 14.84 5.30
C LEU A 12 7.39 13.46 4.88
N VAL A 13 8.23 12.56 4.37
CA VAL A 13 7.86 11.17 4.08
C VAL A 13 7.57 10.39 5.36
N LEU A 14 8.36 10.61 6.43
CA LEU A 14 8.13 10.01 7.76
C LEU A 14 6.88 10.57 8.45
N ILE A 15 6.54 11.84 8.24
CA ILE A 15 5.26 12.42 8.72
C ILE A 15 4.09 11.86 7.91
N GLY A 16 4.25 11.60 6.60
CA GLY A 16 3.27 10.86 5.80
C GLY A 16 3.02 9.43 6.32
N ILE A 17 4.09 8.76 6.79
CA ILE A 17 4.01 7.45 7.45
C ILE A 17 3.27 7.56 8.81
N SER A 18 3.29 8.72 9.45
CA SER A 18 2.57 8.97 10.71
C SER A 18 1.05 9.14 10.53
N ILE A 19 0.55 9.26 9.30
CA ILE A 19 -0.90 9.30 9.02
C ILE A 19 -1.47 7.89 8.80
N VAL A 20 -0.61 6.85 8.78
CA VAL A 20 -1.00 5.44 8.58
C VAL A 20 -1.65 4.83 9.84
N TYR A 21 -1.66 5.52 10.98
CA TYR A 21 -2.07 4.99 12.28
C TYR A 21 -3.58 4.83 12.55
N LEU A 22 -4.43 4.64 11.53
CA LEU A 22 -5.88 4.48 11.77
C LEU A 22 -6.59 3.35 11.03
N ASN A 23 -5.94 2.49 10.23
CA ASN A 23 -6.67 1.43 9.53
C ASN A 23 -6.97 0.19 10.41
N ALA A 24 -6.15 -0.10 11.43
CA ALA A 24 -6.35 -1.27 12.31
C ALA A 24 -7.49 -1.11 13.33
N VAL A 25 -7.99 0.12 13.54
CA VAL A 25 -9.08 0.41 14.49
C VAL A 25 -10.45 0.55 13.79
N ILE A 26 -10.48 0.65 12.44
CA ILE A 26 -11.69 1.02 11.69
C ILE A 26 -12.55 -0.18 11.23
N VAL A 27 -11.99 -1.37 11.02
CA VAL A 27 -12.77 -2.55 10.58
C VAL A 27 -13.74 -3.09 11.64
N PHE A 28 -13.52 -2.78 12.92
CA PHE A 28 -14.43 -3.15 14.01
C PHE A 28 -15.78 -2.38 14.02
N ASN A 29 -15.97 -1.35 13.18
CA ASN A 29 -17.13 -0.45 13.26
C ASN A 29 -17.98 -0.30 11.99
N ASP A 30 -17.82 -1.16 10.96
CA ASP A 30 -18.70 -1.13 9.78
C ASP A 30 -19.79 -2.25 9.84
N PRO A 31 -21.05 -1.93 10.18
CA PRO A 31 -22.14 -2.91 10.23
C PRO A 31 -22.65 -3.39 8.87
N TYR A 32 -22.15 -2.89 7.72
CA TYR A 32 -22.73 -3.17 6.40
C TYR A 32 -21.72 -3.53 5.31
N SER A 33 -20.83 -4.50 5.55
CA SER A 33 -19.81 -4.90 4.55
C SER A 33 -20.39 -5.27 3.16
N PRO A 34 -19.68 -4.96 2.05
CA PRO A 34 -20.24 -5.01 0.69
C PRO A 34 -20.45 -6.43 0.12
N PHE A 35 -20.22 -7.47 0.92
CA PHE A 35 -20.42 -8.88 0.56
C PHE A 35 -21.58 -9.47 1.38
N PRO A 36 -22.30 -10.50 0.87
CA PRO A 36 -23.32 -11.21 1.64
C PRO A 36 -22.78 -11.76 2.97
N ALA A 37 -23.60 -11.74 4.02
CA ALA A 37 -23.18 -12.00 5.40
C ALA A 37 -22.48 -13.38 5.56
N GLN A 38 -21.39 -13.39 6.35
CA GLN A 38 -20.27 -14.35 6.46
C GLN A 38 -19.06 -14.02 5.58
N THR A 39 -19.23 -13.85 4.26
CA THR A 39 -18.15 -13.43 3.34
C THR A 39 -17.61 -12.04 3.70
N SER A 40 -18.49 -11.23 4.28
CA SER A 40 -18.30 -9.82 4.58
C SER A 40 -17.27 -9.54 5.68
N ILE A 41 -17.27 -10.34 6.75
CA ILE A 41 -16.31 -10.27 7.87
C ILE A 41 -14.96 -10.82 7.40
N GLN A 42 -14.97 -11.98 6.73
CA GLN A 42 -13.76 -12.61 6.22
C GLN A 42 -12.99 -11.71 5.23
N VAL A 43 -13.70 -11.02 4.33
CA VAL A 43 -13.04 -10.06 3.42
C VAL A 43 -12.53 -8.82 4.17
N GLY A 44 -13.28 -8.32 5.15
CA GLY A 44 -12.81 -7.22 6.00
C GLY A 44 -11.51 -7.56 6.74
N ASP A 45 -11.44 -8.77 7.31
CA ASP A 45 -10.23 -9.29 7.96
C ASP A 45 -9.07 -9.40 6.95
N MET A 46 -9.32 -9.98 5.76
CA MET A 46 -8.29 -10.08 4.71
C MET A 46 -7.76 -8.71 4.25
N ILE A 47 -8.60 -7.67 4.19
CA ILE A 47 -8.17 -6.31 3.87
C ILE A 47 -7.28 -5.75 4.98
N THR A 48 -7.67 -5.96 6.24
CA THR A 48 -6.90 -5.52 7.42
C THR A 48 -5.55 -6.21 7.49
N ASP A 49 -5.55 -7.53 7.32
CA ASP A 49 -4.34 -8.35 7.31
C ASP A 49 -3.42 -7.92 6.17
N SER A 50 -3.96 -7.71 4.96
CA SER A 50 -3.17 -7.26 3.82
C SER A 50 -2.53 -5.89 4.04
N ALA A 51 -3.25 -4.95 4.67
CA ALA A 51 -2.71 -3.65 5.05
C ALA A 51 -1.61 -3.78 6.12
N SER A 52 -1.79 -4.66 7.10
CA SER A 52 -0.78 -4.95 8.13
C SER A 52 0.49 -5.55 7.52
N GLU A 53 0.35 -6.52 6.62
CA GLU A 53 1.46 -7.14 5.90
C GLU A 53 2.20 -6.12 5.04
N LEU A 54 1.49 -5.26 4.30
CA LEU A 54 2.12 -4.18 3.52
C LEU A 54 2.87 -3.17 4.41
N LEU A 55 2.34 -2.84 5.59
CA LEU A 55 3.00 -1.95 6.54
C LEU A 55 4.29 -2.56 7.11
N GLN A 56 4.23 -3.82 7.52
CA GLN A 56 5.41 -4.56 7.99
C GLN A 56 6.46 -4.66 6.87
N SER A 57 6.02 -4.91 5.63
CA SER A 57 6.89 -4.91 4.47
C SER A 57 7.60 -3.58 4.27
N ALA A 58 6.86 -2.46 4.35
CA ALA A 58 7.43 -1.12 4.22
C ALA A 58 8.46 -0.83 5.32
N SER A 59 8.19 -1.26 6.56
CA SER A 59 9.14 -1.13 7.67
C SER A 59 10.46 -1.85 7.37
N GLU A 60 10.41 -3.10 6.91
CA GLU A 60 11.62 -3.85 6.56
C GLU A 60 12.38 -3.21 5.39
N ALA A 61 11.67 -2.74 4.36
CA ALA A 61 12.27 -2.04 3.24
C ALA A 61 12.96 -0.73 3.66
N PHE A 62 12.37 0.05 4.58
CA PHE A 62 13.02 1.26 5.09
C PHE A 62 14.25 0.96 5.93
N LEU A 63 14.22 -0.11 6.73
CA LEU A 63 15.40 -0.54 7.47
C LEU A 63 16.52 -1.00 6.54
N PHE A 64 16.19 -1.69 5.44
CA PHE A 64 17.14 -2.03 4.39
C PHE A 64 17.73 -0.77 3.73
N LEU A 65 16.90 0.18 3.33
CA LEU A 65 17.38 1.42 2.71
C LEU A 65 18.27 2.24 3.65
N ASN A 66 17.96 2.24 4.94
CA ASN A 66 18.82 2.85 5.95
C ASN A 66 20.20 2.16 6.02
N GLU A 67 20.26 0.82 5.94
CA GLU A 67 21.53 0.09 5.85
C GLU A 67 22.33 0.48 4.61
N VAL A 68 21.67 0.66 3.47
CA VAL A 68 22.29 1.13 2.23
C VAL A 68 22.85 2.54 2.39
N GLU A 69 22.11 3.47 3.02
CA GLU A 69 22.56 4.85 3.23
C GLU A 69 23.81 4.95 4.11
N ILE A 70 23.94 4.09 5.12
CA ILE A 70 25.08 4.08 6.03
C ILE A 70 26.24 3.22 5.54
N ALA A 71 26.03 2.39 4.51
CA ALA A 71 27.03 1.47 3.97
C ALA A 71 28.31 2.19 3.51
N GLY A 72 28.20 3.43 3.02
CA GLY A 72 29.37 4.23 2.65
C GLY A 72 30.31 4.59 3.80
N LYS A 73 29.88 4.42 5.05
CA LYS A 73 30.70 4.66 6.27
C LYS A 73 31.13 3.36 6.95
N ASN A 74 30.24 2.37 7.01
CA ASN A 74 30.40 1.20 7.86
C ASN A 74 30.59 -0.11 7.06
N GLY A 75 30.56 -0.05 5.72
CA GLY A 75 30.35 -1.21 4.87
C GLY A 75 28.90 -1.67 4.91
N LEU A 76 28.46 -2.38 3.87
CA LEU A 76 27.14 -2.99 3.82
C LEU A 76 27.19 -4.36 4.51
N ASN A 77 26.34 -4.56 5.52
CA ASN A 77 26.08 -5.90 6.03
C ASN A 77 25.12 -6.61 5.07
N VAL A 78 25.68 -7.31 4.07
CA VAL A 78 24.89 -7.99 3.02
C VAL A 78 23.93 -9.03 3.62
N GLY A 79 24.30 -9.70 4.71
CA GLY A 79 23.43 -10.68 5.38
C GLY A 79 22.18 -10.03 5.97
N SER A 80 22.36 -8.91 6.69
CA SER A 80 21.26 -8.12 7.25
C SER A 80 20.38 -7.53 6.15
N ALA A 81 21.00 -6.95 5.12
CA ALA A 81 20.30 -6.37 3.99
C ALA A 81 19.44 -7.41 3.25
N LEU A 82 20.00 -8.60 3.00
CA LEU A 82 19.29 -9.71 2.35
C LEU A 82 18.12 -10.19 3.20
N GLN A 83 18.33 -10.35 4.52
CA GLN A 83 17.26 -10.75 5.43
C GLN A 83 16.09 -9.77 5.39
N ARG A 84 16.35 -8.46 5.40
CA ARG A 84 15.30 -7.43 5.34
C ARG A 84 14.55 -7.44 4.03
N VAL A 85 15.26 -7.57 2.92
CA VAL A 85 14.63 -7.65 1.59
C VAL A 85 13.78 -8.91 1.48
N ASP A 86 14.24 -10.04 2.02
CA ASP A 86 13.48 -11.30 2.06
C ASP A 86 12.21 -11.17 2.91
N MET A 87 12.32 -10.59 4.10
CA MET A 87 11.16 -10.34 4.95
C MET A 87 10.18 -9.38 4.27
N ALA A 88 10.66 -8.28 3.70
CA ALA A 88 9.83 -7.34 2.95
C ALA A 88 9.09 -8.05 1.81
N ALA A 89 9.78 -8.86 1.01
CA ALA A 89 9.21 -9.59 -0.12
C ALA A 89 8.13 -10.60 0.32
N ALA A 90 8.41 -11.40 1.35
CA ALA A 90 7.46 -12.37 1.88
C ALA A 90 6.16 -11.70 2.37
N ARG A 91 6.29 -10.53 3.02
CA ARG A 91 5.15 -9.72 3.47
C ARG A 91 4.33 -9.17 2.29
N VAL A 92 4.97 -8.66 1.23
CA VAL A 92 4.25 -8.24 0.00
C VAL A 92 3.53 -9.41 -0.65
N GLU A 93 4.19 -10.57 -0.74
CA GLU A 93 3.60 -11.78 -1.31
C GLU A 93 2.36 -12.22 -0.54
N GLN A 94 2.41 -12.20 0.79
CA GLN A 94 1.26 -12.50 1.63
C GLN A 94 0.12 -11.51 1.41
N ALA A 95 0.42 -10.20 1.39
CA ALA A 95 -0.56 -9.16 1.08
C ALA A 95 -1.21 -9.37 -0.30
N LEU A 96 -0.41 -9.73 -1.31
CA LEU A 96 -0.87 -10.01 -2.66
C LEU A 96 -1.79 -11.24 -2.72
N ASN A 97 -1.47 -12.30 -1.99
CA ASN A 97 -2.30 -13.50 -1.93
C ASN A 97 -3.68 -13.19 -1.29
N LEU A 98 -3.71 -12.38 -0.25
CA LEU A 98 -4.96 -11.88 0.34
C LEU A 98 -5.78 -11.10 -0.69
N PHE A 99 -5.16 -10.19 -1.45
CA PHE A 99 -5.86 -9.46 -2.51
C PHE A 99 -6.38 -10.36 -3.64
N LYS A 100 -5.64 -11.41 -4.02
CA LYS A 100 -6.13 -12.40 -5.00
C LYS A 100 -7.40 -13.10 -4.49
N ASN A 101 -7.43 -13.46 -3.21
CA ASN A 101 -8.62 -14.07 -2.60
C ASN A 101 -9.80 -13.08 -2.56
N ILE A 102 -9.56 -11.83 -2.16
CA ILE A 102 -10.58 -10.75 -2.17
C ILE A 102 -11.16 -10.57 -3.58
N ILE A 103 -10.31 -10.57 -4.62
CA ILE A 103 -10.72 -10.44 -6.03
C ILE A 103 -11.57 -11.64 -6.47
N ALA A 104 -11.18 -12.87 -6.09
CA ALA A 104 -11.94 -14.07 -6.42
C ALA A 104 -13.34 -14.01 -5.79
N VAL A 105 -13.39 -13.79 -4.47
CA VAL A 105 -14.64 -13.65 -3.71
C VAL A 105 -15.54 -12.54 -4.28
N GLY A 106 -14.98 -11.37 -4.57
CA GLY A 106 -15.75 -10.25 -5.12
C GLY A 106 -16.21 -10.45 -6.56
N SER A 107 -15.53 -11.30 -7.34
CA SER A 107 -15.98 -11.66 -8.68
C SER A 107 -17.18 -12.63 -8.66
N GLU A 108 -17.26 -13.48 -7.64
CA GLU A 108 -18.34 -14.48 -7.48
C GLU A 108 -19.57 -13.90 -6.78
N ALA A 109 -19.38 -13.17 -5.68
CA ALA A 109 -20.47 -12.67 -4.85
C ALA A 109 -21.08 -11.35 -5.37
N GLY A 110 -20.34 -10.59 -6.18
CA GLY A 110 -20.70 -9.22 -6.56
C GLY A 110 -20.67 -8.24 -5.38
N TYR A 111 -21.12 -7.00 -5.62
CA TYR A 111 -21.15 -5.92 -4.64
C TYR A 111 -22.57 -5.39 -4.44
N GLU A 112 -22.89 -4.99 -3.22
CA GLU A 112 -24.22 -4.45 -2.83
C GLU A 112 -24.56 -3.15 -3.60
N LYS A 113 -25.74 -3.11 -4.22
CA LYS A 113 -26.12 -2.06 -5.18
C LYS A 113 -26.23 -0.67 -4.55
N ASN A 114 -26.74 -0.56 -3.32
CA ASN A 114 -26.88 0.74 -2.66
C ASN A 114 -25.51 1.35 -2.35
N ARG A 115 -24.53 0.56 -1.88
CA ARG A 115 -23.13 1.01 -1.71
C ARG A 115 -22.49 1.44 -3.01
N ILE A 116 -22.71 0.70 -4.09
CA ILE A 116 -22.24 1.11 -5.42
C ILE A 116 -22.82 2.48 -5.81
N GLY A 117 -24.12 2.70 -5.59
CA GLY A 117 -24.75 4.01 -5.78
C GLY A 117 -24.08 5.11 -4.96
N LYS A 118 -23.89 4.88 -3.65
CA LYS A 118 -23.21 5.84 -2.78
C LYS A 118 -21.77 6.15 -3.21
N LEU A 119 -21.02 5.17 -3.72
CA LEU A 119 -19.68 5.39 -4.27
C LEU A 119 -19.72 6.26 -5.53
N MET A 120 -20.68 6.01 -6.43
CA MET A 120 -20.84 6.80 -7.65
C MET A 120 -21.21 8.26 -7.36
N ASP A 121 -22.06 8.48 -6.36
CA ASP A 121 -22.51 9.81 -5.94
C ASP A 121 -21.52 10.53 -5.00
N PHE A 122 -20.45 9.85 -4.57
CA PHE A 122 -19.49 10.39 -3.63
C PHE A 122 -18.71 11.56 -4.23
N SER A 123 -18.63 12.68 -3.50
CA SER A 123 -17.92 13.88 -3.94
C SER A 123 -16.41 13.80 -3.67
N TYR A 124 -15.69 12.95 -4.41
CA TYR A 124 -14.25 12.67 -4.23
C TYR A 124 -13.37 13.93 -4.15
N GLY A 125 -13.52 14.86 -5.09
CA GLY A 125 -12.70 16.07 -5.14
C GLY A 125 -12.95 17.01 -3.95
N GLN A 126 -14.22 17.16 -3.54
CA GLN A 126 -14.56 17.95 -2.35
C GLN A 126 -14.03 17.28 -1.08
N PHE A 127 -14.22 15.97 -0.96
CA PHE A 127 -13.70 15.19 0.16
C PHE A 127 -12.17 15.29 0.28
N ALA A 128 -11.44 15.28 -0.84
CA ALA A 128 -10.00 15.48 -0.81
C ALA A 128 -9.61 16.86 -0.25
N ARG A 129 -10.24 17.93 -0.74
CA ARG A 129 -9.97 19.30 -0.27
C ARG A 129 -10.29 19.47 1.21
N ASP A 130 -11.45 18.99 1.64
CA ASP A 130 -11.91 19.14 3.03
C ASP A 130 -11.00 18.43 4.04
N ASN A 131 -10.30 17.37 3.60
CA ASN A 131 -9.43 16.56 4.44
C ASN A 131 -7.93 16.77 4.16
N GLY A 132 -7.56 17.78 3.35
CA GLY A 132 -6.16 18.06 3.02
C GLY A 132 -5.45 16.90 2.29
N LEU A 133 -6.20 16.10 1.52
CA LEU A 133 -5.69 14.95 0.77
C LEU A 133 -5.19 15.40 -0.62
N SER A 134 -4.23 14.65 -1.16
CA SER A 134 -3.76 14.82 -2.54
C SER A 134 -4.89 14.61 -3.54
N GLU A 135 -5.27 15.66 -4.26
CA GLU A 135 -6.29 15.57 -5.31
C GLU A 135 -5.87 14.58 -6.42
N GLU A 136 -4.58 14.50 -6.74
CA GLU A 136 -4.05 13.57 -7.73
C GLU A 136 -4.33 12.11 -7.32
N THR A 137 -3.96 11.73 -6.10
CA THR A 137 -4.20 10.36 -5.61
C THR A 137 -5.69 10.08 -5.47
N MET A 138 -6.48 11.07 -5.02
CA MET A 138 -7.94 10.90 -4.94
C MET A 138 -8.58 10.75 -6.33
N ASN A 139 -8.04 11.41 -7.36
CA ASN A 139 -8.47 11.23 -8.74
C ASN A 139 -8.15 9.84 -9.27
N GLU A 140 -7.03 9.23 -8.87
CA GLU A 140 -6.76 7.82 -9.19
C GLU A 140 -7.79 6.88 -8.54
N VAL A 141 -8.18 7.14 -7.29
CA VAL A 141 -9.21 6.35 -6.58
C VAL A 141 -10.58 6.54 -7.23
N SER A 142 -10.96 7.78 -7.53
CA SER A 142 -12.26 8.11 -8.14
C SER A 142 -12.41 7.50 -9.54
N ALA A 143 -11.31 7.37 -10.31
CA ALA A 143 -11.31 6.74 -11.63
C ALA A 143 -11.86 5.31 -11.63
N TYR A 144 -11.83 4.63 -10.48
CA TYR A 144 -12.46 3.33 -10.25
C TYR A 144 -13.80 3.46 -9.52
N LEU A 145 -13.79 4.06 -8.33
CA LEU A 145 -14.92 3.97 -7.40
C LEU A 145 -16.13 4.81 -7.85
N ALA A 146 -15.91 5.96 -8.50
CA ALA A 146 -16.99 6.79 -9.04
C ALA A 146 -17.75 6.11 -10.19
N LYS A 147 -17.22 5.00 -10.73
CA LYS A 147 -17.87 4.16 -11.75
C LYS A 147 -18.45 2.88 -11.16
N GLY A 148 -18.47 2.74 -9.83
CA GLY A 148 -18.84 1.50 -9.15
C GLY A 148 -17.84 0.35 -9.33
N ASN A 149 -16.63 0.62 -9.84
CA ASN A 149 -15.66 -0.42 -10.22
C ASN A 149 -14.75 -0.83 -9.06
N VAL A 150 -15.35 -1.38 -7.99
CA VAL A 150 -14.62 -1.84 -6.79
C VAL A 150 -13.64 -2.99 -7.13
N LEU A 151 -14.04 -3.91 -7.99
CA LEU A 151 -13.17 -5.01 -8.45
C LEU A 151 -11.94 -4.48 -9.21
N GLY A 152 -12.14 -3.46 -10.05
CA GLY A 152 -11.06 -2.78 -10.77
C GLY A 152 -10.08 -2.11 -9.83
N PHE A 153 -10.56 -1.51 -8.74
CA PHE A 153 -9.73 -0.96 -7.67
C PHE A 153 -8.85 -2.05 -7.04
N TYR A 154 -9.44 -3.17 -6.59
CA TYR A 154 -8.66 -4.27 -5.99
C TYR A 154 -7.65 -4.88 -6.96
N ARG A 155 -8.02 -5.06 -8.24
CA ARG A 155 -7.10 -5.53 -9.28
C ARG A 155 -5.95 -4.54 -9.51
N ARG A 156 -6.20 -3.23 -9.44
CA ARG A 156 -5.14 -2.21 -9.53
C ARG A 156 -4.20 -2.31 -8.33
N HIS A 157 -4.75 -2.44 -7.12
CA HIS A 157 -3.94 -2.58 -5.91
C HIS A 157 -3.06 -3.84 -5.95
N ALA A 158 -3.62 -4.99 -6.34
CA ALA A 158 -2.87 -6.23 -6.53
C ALA A 158 -1.72 -6.09 -7.56
N ARG A 159 -1.95 -5.36 -8.67
CA ARG A 159 -0.87 -5.07 -9.64
C ARG A 159 0.23 -4.20 -9.06
N ASN A 160 -0.11 -3.26 -8.18
CA ASN A 160 0.89 -2.43 -7.49
C ASN A 160 1.75 -3.30 -6.54
N LEU A 161 1.13 -4.18 -5.76
CA LEU A 161 1.83 -5.15 -4.92
C LEU A 161 2.73 -6.09 -5.74
N GLN A 162 2.28 -6.58 -6.89
CA GLN A 162 3.12 -7.40 -7.77
C GLN A 162 4.36 -6.63 -8.27
N LYS A 163 4.22 -5.35 -8.64
CA LYS A 163 5.37 -4.52 -9.05
C LYS A 163 6.37 -4.32 -7.91
N LEU A 164 5.85 -4.11 -6.71
CA LEU A 164 6.64 -3.98 -5.49
C LEU A 164 7.43 -5.27 -5.22
N LEU A 165 6.77 -6.42 -5.28
CA LEU A 165 7.39 -7.73 -5.12
C LEU A 165 8.50 -7.96 -6.15
N ASN A 166 8.24 -7.66 -7.43
CA ASN A 166 9.24 -7.79 -8.49
C ASN A 166 10.48 -6.91 -8.23
N THR A 167 10.27 -5.70 -7.71
CA THR A 167 11.37 -4.77 -7.36
C THR A 167 12.20 -5.33 -6.20
N LEU A 168 11.55 -5.86 -5.16
CA LEU A 168 12.24 -6.50 -4.03
C LEU A 168 13.02 -7.75 -4.48
N GLN A 169 12.45 -8.56 -5.38
CA GLN A 169 13.13 -9.72 -5.95
C GLN A 169 14.37 -9.33 -6.78
N LEU A 170 14.28 -8.25 -7.55
CA LEU A 170 15.44 -7.71 -8.26
C LEU A 170 16.56 -7.31 -7.28
N ILE A 171 16.20 -6.58 -6.21
CA ILE A 171 17.15 -6.17 -5.17
C ILE A 171 17.78 -7.38 -4.50
N LYS A 172 16.99 -8.41 -4.18
CA LYS A 172 17.49 -9.68 -3.65
C LYS A 172 18.52 -10.30 -4.58
N THR A 173 18.24 -10.37 -5.88
CA THR A 173 19.16 -10.93 -6.89
C THR A 173 20.48 -10.16 -6.93
N ASP A 174 20.44 -8.83 -6.88
CA ASP A 174 21.66 -8.01 -6.85
C ASP A 174 22.49 -8.30 -5.59
N LEU A 175 21.84 -8.33 -4.42
CA LEU A 175 22.51 -8.61 -3.14
C LEU A 175 23.17 -10.01 -3.12
N LEU A 176 22.48 -11.02 -3.64
CA LEU A 176 23.02 -12.38 -3.79
C LEU A 176 24.21 -12.43 -4.76
N ALA A 177 24.25 -11.55 -5.75
CA ALA A 177 25.39 -11.37 -6.65
C ALA A 177 26.52 -10.51 -6.04
N GLY A 178 26.41 -10.11 -4.77
CA GLY A 178 27.39 -9.26 -4.09
C GLY A 178 27.36 -7.80 -4.56
N LYS A 179 26.24 -7.35 -5.14
CA LYS A 179 26.06 -6.01 -5.70
C LYS A 179 24.95 -5.28 -4.96
N LEU A 180 25.09 -3.96 -4.89
CA LEU A 180 23.97 -3.10 -4.54
C LEU A 180 23.17 -2.78 -5.81
N SER A 181 21.85 -2.79 -5.72
CA SER A 181 21.00 -2.32 -6.80
C SER A 181 21.25 -0.85 -7.14
N GLU A 182 20.98 -0.50 -8.40
CA GLU A 182 21.10 0.88 -8.85
C GLU A 182 20.17 1.82 -8.06
N ASN A 183 20.59 3.07 -7.86
CA ASN A 183 19.83 4.09 -7.13
C ASN A 183 18.40 4.25 -7.68
N GLN A 184 18.21 4.10 -9.00
CA GLN A 184 16.89 4.17 -9.61
C GLN A 184 15.95 3.05 -9.13
N VAL A 185 16.47 1.83 -8.93
CA VAL A 185 15.70 0.69 -8.40
C VAL A 185 15.31 0.95 -6.95
N LEU A 186 16.26 1.42 -6.13
CA LEU A 186 16.01 1.75 -4.72
C LEU A 186 15.01 2.90 -4.56
N TRP A 187 15.11 3.93 -5.41
CA TRP A 187 14.17 5.04 -5.44
C TRP A 187 12.78 4.61 -5.91
N SER A 188 12.73 3.75 -6.93
CA SER A 188 11.48 3.16 -7.41
C SER A 188 10.78 2.35 -6.32
N LEU A 189 11.52 1.60 -5.49
CA LEU A 189 10.95 0.88 -4.35
C LEU A 189 10.23 1.83 -3.38
N LEU A 190 10.86 2.93 -2.98
CA LEU A 190 10.27 3.94 -2.12
C LEU A 190 8.99 4.55 -2.72
N GLN A 191 9.06 4.93 -4.00
CA GLN A 191 7.91 5.50 -4.71
C GLN A 191 6.75 4.52 -4.78
N GLN A 192 7.03 3.24 -5.05
CA GLN A 192 6.02 2.19 -5.13
C GLN A 192 5.34 1.93 -3.78
N TYR A 193 6.08 1.91 -2.66
CA TYR A 193 5.46 1.81 -1.33
C TYR A 193 4.54 3.00 -1.07
N ASN A 194 5.02 4.22 -1.28
CA ASN A 194 4.24 5.43 -1.04
C ASN A 194 2.96 5.44 -1.89
N SER A 195 3.07 5.22 -3.21
CA SER A 195 1.91 5.25 -4.10
C SER A 195 0.91 4.14 -3.77
N THR A 196 1.38 2.93 -3.42
CA THR A 196 0.52 1.79 -3.09
C THR A 196 -0.24 2.03 -1.78
N MET A 197 0.45 2.50 -0.74
CA MET A 197 -0.15 2.79 0.56
C MET A 197 -1.15 3.95 0.46
N MET A 198 -0.78 5.05 -0.21
CA MET A 198 -1.65 6.21 -0.37
C MET A 198 -2.93 5.88 -1.16
N PHE A 199 -2.79 5.14 -2.26
CA PHE A 199 -3.93 4.68 -3.07
C PHE A 199 -4.89 3.79 -2.25
N GLY A 200 -4.35 2.87 -1.44
CA GLY A 200 -5.14 2.04 -0.53
C GLY A 200 -5.85 2.86 0.56
N ASN A 201 -5.11 3.72 1.25
CA ASN A 201 -5.61 4.55 2.34
C ASN A 201 -6.75 5.47 1.90
N TYR A 202 -6.64 6.09 0.72
CA TYR A 202 -7.65 7.03 0.24
C TYR A 202 -8.95 6.32 -0.08
N ALA A 203 -8.88 5.12 -0.67
CA ALA A 203 -10.06 4.29 -0.86
C ALA A 203 -10.69 3.88 0.48
N SER A 204 -9.90 3.50 1.49
CA SER A 204 -10.41 3.18 2.82
C SER A 204 -11.17 4.35 3.45
N LEU A 205 -10.65 5.58 3.32
CA LEU A 205 -11.34 6.79 3.81
C LEU A 205 -12.69 7.02 3.11
N VAL A 206 -12.78 6.74 1.81
CA VAL A 206 -14.04 6.80 1.06
C VAL A 206 -15.02 5.75 1.57
N PHE A 207 -14.58 4.49 1.69
CA PHE A 207 -15.43 3.41 2.19
C PHE A 207 -15.95 3.67 3.60
N TYR A 208 -15.15 4.30 4.47
CA TYR A 208 -15.56 4.68 5.81
C TYR A 208 -16.65 5.77 5.85
N LYS A 209 -16.65 6.67 4.86
CA LYS A 209 -17.58 7.81 4.85
C LYS A 209 -18.98 7.45 4.34
N ILE A 210 -19.13 6.27 3.73
CA ILE A 210 -20.30 5.80 2.96
C ILE A 210 -21.14 4.80 3.75
#